data_AF-A0A803R0R1-F1
#
_entry.id   AF-A0A803R0R1-F1
#
_cell.length_a   1.000
_cell.length_b   1.000
_cell.length_c   1.000
_cell.angle_alpha   90.00
_cell.angle_beta   90.00
_cell.angle_gamma   90.00
#
_symmetry.space_group_name_H-M   'P 1'
#
loop_
_entity.id
_entity.type
_entity.pdbx_description
1 polymer ?
#
loop_
_entity_poly.entity_id
_entity_poly.type
_entity_poly.pdbx_seq_one_letter_code
_entity_poly.pdbx_strand_id
1 'polypeptide(L)'
;MLKKTLALLFVGILAWAYQAIQPPPPKICGTVEGPPVTAPRIKLSDGRHLAYKEQGMSKDSAKHKIVFVHAIDSCRHDTFAGFLSRELVEDLGIYIVSFDRPGYGESDPNPKRTVKSMALDIEELADQLGLGSKFYVIGFSMGGQVLWSVLKYIPHRIAGAALIAPVVNYWWPGLPANLSNAAFNRELWNDRLTYSVSHHAPWLAYWWNTQKWFPSSSVLNLSLDVLSSEDKEFALLRERARKTYTVPA
;
A
#
# COMPACT_ATOMS: atom_id res chain seq x y z
N MET A 1 -42.98 25.14 -14.76
CA MET A 1 -41.62 25.06 -15.31
C MET A 1 -40.54 25.04 -14.24
N LEU A 2 -40.58 25.93 -13.23
CA LEU A 2 -39.61 26.01 -12.13
C LEU A 2 -39.28 24.66 -11.44
N LYS A 3 -40.28 23.85 -11.08
CA LYS A 3 -40.07 22.53 -10.45
C LYS A 3 -39.25 21.56 -11.33
N LYS A 4 -39.46 21.57 -12.65
CA LYS A 4 -38.71 20.72 -13.60
C LYS A 4 -37.28 21.23 -13.75
N THR A 5 -37.09 22.55 -13.84
CA THR A 5 -35.76 23.17 -13.89
C THR A 5 -34.95 22.88 -12.62
N LEU A 6 -35.56 23.02 -11.44
CA LEU A 6 -34.93 22.69 -10.15
C LEU A 6 -34.55 21.20 -10.07
N ALA A 7 -35.41 20.30 -10.54
CA ALA A 7 -35.11 18.87 -10.58
C ALA A 7 -33.92 18.55 -11.51
N LEU A 8 -33.86 19.17 -12.70
CA LEU A 8 -32.74 18.98 -13.63
C LEU A 8 -31.42 19.52 -13.06
N LEU A 9 -31.46 20.70 -12.42
CA LEU A 9 -30.30 21.27 -11.74
C LEU A 9 -29.82 20.35 -10.61
N PHE A 10 -30.74 19.81 -9.82
CA PHE A 10 -30.41 18.88 -8.74
C PHE A 10 -29.74 17.61 -9.27
N VAL A 11 -30.28 16.99 -10.33
CA VAL A 11 -29.66 15.82 -10.98
C VAL A 11 -28.28 16.17 -11.54
N GLY A 12 -28.13 17.35 -12.16
CA GLY A 12 -26.84 17.84 -12.65
C GLY A 12 -25.80 17.98 -11.54
N ILE A 13 -26.18 18.55 -10.40
CA ILE A 13 -25.31 18.68 -9.22
C ILE A 13 -24.93 17.30 -8.66
N LEU A 14 -25.87 16.35 -8.58
CA LEU A 14 -25.58 15.00 -8.12
C LEU A 14 -24.63 14.25 -9.06
N ALA A 15 -24.83 14.37 -10.37
CA ALA A 15 -23.94 13.76 -11.36
C ALA A 15 -22.53 14.36 -11.28
N TRP A 16 -22.42 15.69 -11.16
CA TRP A 16 -21.15 16.37 -10.97
C TRP A 16 -20.46 15.95 -9.67
N ALA A 17 -21.19 15.90 -8.55
CA ALA A 17 -20.66 15.46 -7.27
C ALA A 17 -20.20 13.99 -7.32
N TYR A 18 -20.96 13.12 -7.97
CA TYR A 18 -20.57 11.72 -8.17
C TYR A 18 -19.26 11.62 -8.96
N GLN A 19 -19.13 12.34 -10.07
CA GLN A 19 -17.89 12.36 -10.87
C GLN A 19 -16.71 12.92 -10.06
N ALA A 20 -16.92 13.96 -9.25
CA ALA A 20 -15.87 14.55 -8.43
C ALA A 20 -15.32 13.60 -7.34
N ILE A 21 -16.10 12.61 -6.92
CA ILE A 21 -15.67 11.61 -5.92
C ILE A 21 -15.06 10.34 -6.51
N GLN A 22 -15.15 10.15 -7.84
CA GLN A 22 -14.52 9.01 -8.50
C GLN A 22 -13.05 9.31 -8.83
N PRO A 23 -12.11 8.39 -8.51
CA PRO A 23 -10.76 8.48 -9.05
C PRO A 23 -10.78 8.33 -10.58
N PRO A 24 -9.81 8.93 -11.30
CA PRO A 24 -9.66 8.69 -12.72
C PRO A 24 -9.41 7.20 -12.99
N PRO A 25 -9.81 6.68 -14.16
CA PRO A 25 -9.50 5.31 -14.55
C PRO A 25 -7.97 5.06 -14.50
N PRO A 26 -7.53 3.90 -13.98
CA PRO A 26 -6.12 3.59 -13.87
C PRO A 26 -5.50 3.37 -15.26
N LYS A 27 -4.29 3.91 -15.47
CA LYS A 27 -3.50 3.66 -16.68
C LYS A 27 -2.74 2.34 -16.54
N ILE A 28 -3.32 1.26 -17.07
CA ILE A 28 -2.75 -0.09 -16.95
C ILE A 28 -1.46 -0.22 -17.77
N CYS A 29 -0.37 -0.61 -17.13
CA CYS A 29 0.92 -0.79 -17.79
C CYS A 29 0.87 -1.86 -18.91
N GLY A 30 1.39 -1.50 -20.08
CA GLY A 30 1.41 -2.35 -21.28
C GLY A 30 0.17 -2.24 -22.17
N THR A 31 -0.79 -1.38 -21.84
CA THR A 31 -1.89 -1.01 -22.76
C THR A 31 -1.48 0.15 -23.67
N VAL A 32 -2.26 0.42 -24.73
CA VAL A 32 -1.94 1.45 -25.76
C VAL A 32 -1.71 2.85 -25.14
N GLU A 33 -2.48 3.20 -24.11
CA GLU A 33 -2.36 4.50 -23.41
C GLU A 33 -1.65 4.37 -22.04
N GLY A 34 -1.16 3.17 -21.73
CA GLY A 34 -0.50 2.85 -20.47
C GLY A 34 1.01 3.05 -20.51
N PRO A 35 1.67 3.22 -19.34
CA PRO A 35 3.12 3.16 -19.27
C PRO A 35 3.67 1.82 -19.76
N PRO A 36 4.94 1.74 -20.21
CA PRO A 36 5.54 0.48 -20.58
C PRO A 36 5.72 -0.44 -19.36
N VAL A 37 5.79 -1.74 -19.64
CA VAL A 37 6.13 -2.76 -18.64
C VAL A 37 7.64 -2.95 -18.68
N THR A 38 8.28 -2.76 -17.54
CA THR A 38 9.74 -2.90 -17.36
C THR A 38 10.11 -3.91 -16.28
N ALA A 39 9.19 -4.21 -15.37
CA ALA A 39 9.39 -5.18 -14.30
C ALA A 39 9.08 -6.61 -14.75
N PRO A 40 9.71 -7.63 -14.13
CA PRO A 40 9.14 -8.97 -14.16
C PRO A 40 7.77 -8.96 -13.47
N ARG A 41 6.82 -9.70 -14.06
CA ARG A 41 5.45 -9.82 -13.54
C ARG A 41 5.01 -11.27 -13.52
N ILE A 42 4.19 -11.60 -12.53
CA ILE A 42 3.38 -12.82 -12.56
C ILE A 42 1.96 -12.49 -12.98
N LYS A 43 1.24 -13.46 -13.54
CA LYS A 43 -0.18 -13.33 -13.84
C LYS A 43 -0.97 -14.15 -12.83
N LEU A 44 -1.84 -13.49 -12.07
CA LEU A 44 -2.72 -14.10 -11.10
C LEU A 44 -3.85 -14.88 -11.79
N SER A 45 -4.49 -15.77 -11.04
CA SER A 45 -5.61 -16.60 -11.47
C SER A 45 -6.80 -15.79 -12.00
N ASP A 46 -7.00 -14.56 -11.50
CA ASP A 46 -8.04 -13.64 -11.94
C ASP A 46 -7.66 -12.78 -13.16
N GLY A 47 -6.45 -13.00 -13.71
CA GLY A 47 -5.95 -12.36 -14.91
C GLY A 47 -5.15 -11.08 -14.67
N ARG A 48 -5.15 -10.52 -13.45
CA ARG A 48 -4.31 -9.37 -13.08
C ARG A 48 -2.83 -9.74 -13.05
N HIS A 49 -1.96 -8.76 -13.25
CA HIS A 49 -0.52 -8.90 -13.10
C HIS A 49 -0.02 -8.27 -11.80
N LEU A 50 0.93 -8.94 -11.15
CA LEU A 50 1.73 -8.33 -10.08
C LEU A 50 3.17 -8.17 -10.54
N ALA A 51 3.65 -6.93 -10.54
CA ALA A 51 5.05 -6.62 -10.73
C ALA A 51 5.85 -6.84 -9.45
N TYR A 52 7.02 -7.47 -9.56
CA TYR A 52 7.84 -7.82 -8.41
C TYR A 52 9.33 -7.54 -8.63
N LYS A 53 10.10 -7.64 -7.55
CA LYS A 53 11.54 -7.52 -7.53
C LYS A 53 12.12 -8.53 -6.55
N GLU A 54 13.06 -9.34 -7.03
CA GLU A 54 13.82 -10.29 -6.22
C GLU A 54 15.16 -9.66 -5.81
N GLN A 55 15.56 -9.85 -4.55
CA GLN A 55 16.81 -9.33 -3.98
C GLN A 55 17.36 -10.30 -2.93
N GLY A 56 18.66 -10.22 -2.68
CA GLY A 56 19.36 -11.11 -1.74
C GLY A 56 19.91 -12.35 -2.42
N MET A 57 19.97 -13.47 -1.68
CA MET A 57 20.46 -14.75 -2.20
C MET A 57 19.50 -15.36 -3.23
N SER A 58 19.97 -16.37 -3.97
CA SER A 58 19.07 -17.20 -4.79
C SER A 58 18.03 -17.91 -3.90
N LYS A 59 16.79 -17.97 -4.37
CA LYS A 59 15.71 -18.71 -3.69
C LYS A 59 15.99 -20.20 -3.54
N ASP A 60 16.89 -20.79 -4.34
CA ASP A 60 17.22 -22.21 -4.23
C ASP A 60 18.14 -22.53 -3.06
N SER A 61 18.95 -21.54 -2.61
CA SER A 61 19.89 -21.68 -1.50
C SER A 61 19.50 -20.89 -0.25
N ALA A 62 18.51 -20.00 -0.35
CA ALA A 62 18.04 -19.19 0.76
C ALA A 62 17.34 -20.02 1.85
N LYS A 63 17.73 -19.78 3.11
CA LYS A 63 17.08 -20.33 4.31
C LYS A 63 15.78 -19.59 4.63
N HIS A 64 15.79 -18.27 4.44
CA HIS A 64 14.67 -17.39 4.76
C HIS A 64 14.17 -16.72 3.49
N LYS A 65 13.00 -17.17 3.02
CA LYS A 65 12.30 -16.58 1.88
C LYS A 65 11.25 -15.62 2.39
N ILE A 66 11.40 -14.34 2.06
CA ILE A 66 10.60 -13.25 2.63
C ILE A 66 9.80 -12.59 1.52
N VAL A 67 8.49 -12.47 1.71
CA VAL A 67 7.64 -11.55 0.93
C VAL A 67 7.54 -10.23 1.67
N PHE A 68 8.02 -9.15 1.06
CA PHE A 68 7.97 -7.80 1.61
C PHE A 68 6.80 -6.99 1.02
N VAL A 69 5.95 -6.46 1.90
CA VAL A 69 4.76 -5.67 1.55
C VAL A 69 5.03 -4.20 1.85
N HIS A 70 5.10 -3.37 0.81
CA HIS A 70 5.46 -1.96 0.91
C HIS A 70 4.33 -1.07 1.48
N ALA A 71 4.70 0.14 1.89
CA ALA A 71 3.82 1.15 2.48
C ALA A 71 2.89 1.85 1.46
N ILE A 72 2.14 2.85 1.91
CA ILE A 72 1.49 3.83 1.03
C ILE A 72 2.56 4.72 0.38
N ASP A 73 2.27 5.27 -0.81
CA ASP A 73 3.22 6.02 -1.63
C ASP A 73 4.57 5.29 -1.76
N SER A 74 4.52 4.00 -2.13
CA SER A 74 5.67 3.11 -2.15
C SER A 74 5.54 2.07 -3.26
N CYS A 75 6.61 1.36 -3.60
CA CYS A 75 6.62 0.35 -4.65
C CYS A 75 7.58 -0.81 -4.32
N ARG A 76 7.67 -1.79 -5.21
CA ARG A 76 8.57 -2.96 -5.13
C ARG A 76 10.04 -2.60 -4.89
N HIS A 77 10.47 -1.39 -5.21
CA HIS A 77 11.86 -0.96 -5.00
C HIS A 77 12.15 -0.53 -3.55
N ASP A 78 11.13 -0.11 -2.79
CA ASP A 78 11.27 0.50 -1.46
C ASP A 78 11.31 -0.57 -0.35
N THR A 79 12.29 -1.45 -0.40
CA THR A 79 12.51 -2.50 0.62
C THR A 79 13.65 -2.13 1.55
N PHE A 80 13.74 -2.80 2.71
CA PHE A 80 14.91 -2.67 3.58
C PHE A 80 16.17 -3.41 3.07
N ALA A 81 16.06 -4.22 2.01
CA ALA A 81 17.17 -5.04 1.53
C ALA A 81 18.41 -4.21 1.15
N GLY A 82 18.20 -3.00 0.62
CA GLY A 82 19.29 -2.08 0.27
C GLY A 82 20.08 -1.55 1.47
N PHE A 83 19.56 -1.69 2.69
CA PHE A 83 20.26 -1.32 3.93
C PHE A 83 21.00 -2.49 4.58
N LEU A 84 20.85 -3.72 4.06
CA LEU A 84 21.54 -4.89 4.60
C LEU A 84 22.92 -5.03 3.94
N SER A 85 23.94 -5.38 4.74
CA SER A 85 25.23 -5.77 4.19
C SER A 85 25.10 -7.11 3.47
N ARG A 86 25.95 -7.32 2.45
CA ARG A 86 26.00 -8.58 1.72
C ARG A 86 26.31 -9.77 2.65
N GLU A 87 27.26 -9.60 3.57
CA GLU A 87 27.64 -10.58 4.58
C GLU A 87 26.42 -10.99 5.42
N LEU A 88 25.64 -10.03 5.93
CA LEU A 88 24.45 -10.33 6.72
C LEU A 88 23.38 -11.09 5.92
N VAL A 89 23.20 -10.73 4.64
CA VAL A 89 22.26 -11.43 3.75
C VAL A 89 22.70 -12.87 3.50
N GLU A 90 24.00 -13.11 3.30
CA GLU A 90 24.58 -14.43 3.05
C GLU A 90 24.55 -15.30 4.31
N ASP A 91 24.99 -14.77 5.46
CA ASP A 91 25.03 -15.48 6.74
C ASP A 91 23.64 -15.94 7.19
N LEU A 92 22.65 -15.06 7.06
CA LEU A 92 21.27 -15.36 7.39
C LEU A 92 20.54 -16.13 6.28
N GLY A 93 21.10 -16.26 5.08
CA GLY A 93 20.45 -16.96 3.98
C GLY A 93 19.18 -16.28 3.50
N ILE A 94 19.20 -14.94 3.34
CA ILE A 94 18.00 -14.14 3.07
C ILE A 94 17.73 -14.01 1.56
N TYR A 95 16.53 -14.39 1.16
CA TYR A 95 15.91 -14.01 -0.12
C TYR A 95 14.69 -13.12 0.17
N ILE A 96 14.59 -11.99 -0.52
CA ILE A 96 13.46 -11.07 -0.40
C ILE A 96 12.84 -10.90 -1.78
N VAL A 97 11.54 -11.15 -1.86
CA VAL A 97 10.70 -10.68 -2.96
C VAL A 97 9.77 -9.58 -2.46
N SER A 98 9.80 -8.43 -3.12
CA SER A 98 8.82 -7.37 -2.94
C SER A 98 7.97 -7.25 -4.20
N PHE A 99 6.75 -6.78 -4.06
CA PHE A 99 5.84 -6.62 -5.18
C PHE A 99 5.09 -5.30 -5.08
N ASP A 100 4.74 -4.73 -6.23
CA ASP A 100 3.83 -3.59 -6.28
C ASP A 100 2.43 -4.08 -5.88
N ARG A 101 1.87 -3.51 -4.81
CA ARG A 101 0.50 -3.83 -4.40
C ARG A 101 -0.48 -3.46 -5.53
N PRO A 102 -1.67 -4.10 -5.62
CA PRO A 102 -2.63 -3.78 -6.68
C PRO A 102 -2.92 -2.28 -6.80
N GLY A 103 -2.72 -1.72 -7.99
CA GLY A 103 -2.87 -0.29 -8.27
C GLY A 103 -1.64 0.58 -7.97
N TYR A 104 -0.50 -0.02 -7.60
CA TYR A 104 0.79 0.64 -7.46
C TYR A 104 1.74 0.20 -8.57
N GLY A 105 2.70 1.06 -8.89
CA GLY A 105 3.78 0.76 -9.83
C GLY A 105 3.28 0.14 -11.13
N GLU A 106 3.75 -1.08 -11.42
CA GLU A 106 3.41 -1.79 -12.66
C GLU A 106 2.43 -2.97 -12.44
N SER A 107 1.84 -3.07 -11.26
CA SER A 107 0.79 -4.05 -10.94
C SER A 107 -0.58 -3.56 -11.37
N ASP A 108 -1.40 -4.48 -11.86
CA ASP A 108 -2.76 -4.18 -12.25
C ASP A 108 -3.60 -3.77 -11.02
N PRO A 109 -4.54 -2.82 -11.18
CA PRO A 109 -5.47 -2.43 -10.12
C PRO A 109 -6.42 -3.59 -9.79
N ASN A 110 -6.87 -3.65 -8.53
CA ASN A 110 -7.92 -4.57 -8.11
C ASN A 110 -9.19 -3.79 -7.72
N PRO A 111 -10.09 -3.48 -8.68
CA PRO A 111 -11.35 -2.77 -8.38
C PRO A 111 -12.32 -3.62 -7.54
N LYS A 112 -12.10 -4.95 -7.47
CA LYS A 112 -12.90 -5.89 -6.67
C LYS A 112 -12.19 -6.27 -5.37
N ARG A 113 -11.28 -5.42 -4.86
CA ARG A 113 -10.46 -5.71 -3.68
C ARG A 113 -11.36 -6.06 -2.49
N THR A 114 -11.00 -7.13 -1.80
CA THR A 114 -11.61 -7.53 -0.53
C THR A 114 -10.56 -7.56 0.57
N VAL A 115 -10.98 -7.74 1.82
CA VAL A 115 -10.04 -7.94 2.94
C VAL A 115 -9.15 -9.18 2.71
N LYS A 116 -9.67 -10.22 2.04
CA LYS A 116 -8.96 -11.47 1.77
C LYS A 116 -8.07 -11.40 0.53
N SER A 117 -8.44 -10.62 -0.49
CA SER A 117 -7.82 -10.73 -1.83
C SER A 117 -6.30 -10.54 -1.81
N MET A 118 -5.78 -9.60 -1.02
CA MET A 118 -4.34 -9.37 -0.98
C MET A 118 -3.54 -10.51 -0.33
N ALA A 119 -4.15 -11.26 0.59
CA ALA A 119 -3.52 -12.46 1.14
C ALA A 119 -3.40 -13.56 0.08
N LEU A 120 -4.45 -13.73 -0.76
CA LEU A 120 -4.42 -14.68 -1.87
C LEU A 120 -3.46 -14.26 -2.97
N ASP A 121 -3.39 -12.96 -3.29
CA ASP A 121 -2.41 -12.41 -4.22
C ASP A 121 -0.96 -12.74 -3.76
N ILE A 122 -0.68 -12.63 -2.46
CA ILE A 122 0.63 -12.99 -1.87
C ILE A 122 0.88 -14.50 -1.92
N GLU A 123 -0.15 -15.31 -1.67
CA GLU A 123 -0.07 -16.77 -1.76
C GLU A 123 0.27 -17.22 -3.19
N GLU A 124 -0.47 -16.72 -4.18
CA GLU A 124 -0.22 -17.01 -5.60
C GLU A 124 1.16 -16.52 -6.05
N LEU A 125 1.60 -15.35 -5.56
CA LEU A 125 2.97 -14.87 -5.79
C LEU A 125 4.02 -15.85 -5.26
N ALA A 126 3.85 -16.31 -4.03
CA ALA A 126 4.78 -17.25 -3.42
C ALA A 126 4.80 -18.61 -4.14
N ASP A 127 3.64 -19.08 -4.59
CA ASP A 127 3.50 -20.34 -5.34
C ASP A 127 4.17 -20.26 -6.71
N GLN A 128 3.86 -19.23 -7.49
CA GLN A 128 4.43 -19.07 -8.83
C GLN A 128 5.95 -18.83 -8.81
N LEU A 129 6.46 -18.19 -7.76
CA LEU A 129 7.91 -18.00 -7.60
C LEU A 129 8.64 -19.19 -6.99
N GLY A 130 7.92 -20.20 -6.49
CA GLY A 130 8.52 -21.40 -5.90
C GLY A 130 9.11 -21.15 -4.52
N LEU A 131 8.43 -20.35 -3.67
CA LEU A 131 8.92 -20.06 -2.33
C LEU A 131 8.77 -21.25 -1.36
N GLY A 132 8.01 -22.28 -1.75
CA GLY A 132 7.80 -23.50 -0.98
C GLY A 132 6.51 -23.45 -0.15
N SER A 133 6.35 -24.44 0.73
CA SER A 133 5.14 -24.60 1.52
C SER A 133 4.92 -23.47 2.53
N LYS A 134 6.00 -22.94 3.11
CA LYS A 134 5.95 -21.81 4.03
C LYS A 134 7.02 -20.77 3.72
N PHE A 135 6.66 -19.51 3.94
CA PHE A 135 7.55 -18.36 3.77
C PHE A 135 7.31 -17.31 4.86
N TYR A 136 8.20 -16.34 4.98
CA TYR A 136 8.10 -15.22 5.92
C TYR A 136 7.44 -14.02 5.23
N VAL A 137 6.72 -13.20 6.01
CA VAL A 137 6.14 -11.95 5.51
C VAL A 137 6.58 -10.78 6.36
N ILE A 138 6.92 -9.67 5.70
CA ILE A 138 7.26 -8.42 6.39
C ILE A 138 6.44 -7.30 5.79
N GLY A 139 5.73 -6.55 6.63
CA GLY A 139 4.89 -5.42 6.21
C GLY A 139 5.33 -4.13 6.85
N PHE A 140 5.60 -3.11 6.03
CA PHE A 140 5.96 -1.78 6.51
C PHE A 140 4.77 -0.81 6.43
N SER A 141 4.45 -0.12 7.52
CA SER A 141 3.37 0.88 7.56
C SER A 141 2.04 0.30 7.07
N MET A 142 1.49 0.80 5.97
CA MET A 142 0.26 0.27 5.36
C MET A 142 0.42 -1.19 4.91
N GLY A 143 1.64 -1.64 4.62
CA GLY A 143 1.94 -3.05 4.39
C GLY A 143 1.70 -3.91 5.63
N GLY A 144 1.90 -3.36 6.84
CA GLY A 144 1.56 -4.05 8.09
C GLY A 144 0.07 -4.34 8.23
N GLN A 145 -0.80 -3.48 7.70
CA GLN A 145 -2.25 -3.74 7.67
C GLN A 145 -2.59 -4.99 6.85
N VAL A 146 -1.88 -5.21 5.75
CA VAL A 146 -2.04 -6.38 4.88
C VAL A 146 -1.68 -7.68 5.61
N LEU A 147 -0.67 -7.63 6.49
CA LEU A 147 -0.23 -8.80 7.25
C LEU A 147 -1.32 -9.38 8.15
N TRP A 148 -2.25 -8.56 8.67
CA TRP A 148 -3.40 -9.07 9.40
C TRP A 148 -4.30 -9.96 8.54
N SER A 149 -4.50 -9.60 7.27
CA SER A 149 -5.22 -10.45 6.32
C SER A 149 -4.45 -11.72 6.01
N VAL A 150 -3.14 -11.63 5.82
CA VAL A 150 -2.27 -12.80 5.57
C VAL A 150 -2.37 -13.80 6.73
N LEU A 151 -2.20 -13.33 7.97
CA LEU A 151 -2.30 -14.15 9.17
C LEU A 151 -3.70 -14.75 9.37
N LYS A 152 -4.76 -14.05 8.91
CA LYS A 152 -6.13 -14.56 9.01
C LYS A 152 -6.46 -15.60 7.95
N TYR A 153 -6.03 -15.40 6.70
CA TYR A 153 -6.55 -16.17 5.57
C TYR A 153 -5.59 -17.22 5.02
N ILE A 154 -4.28 -17.05 5.20
CA ILE A 154 -3.28 -18.02 4.77
C ILE A 154 -2.28 -18.39 5.89
N PRO A 155 -2.68 -18.51 7.18
CA PRO A 155 -1.73 -18.77 8.26
C PRO A 155 -0.90 -20.05 8.06
N HIS A 156 -1.47 -21.04 7.37
CA HIS A 156 -0.82 -22.30 7.03
C HIS A 156 0.40 -22.13 6.12
N ARG A 157 0.51 -21.01 5.39
CA ARG A 157 1.64 -20.66 4.52
C ARG A 157 2.73 -19.83 5.20
N ILE A 158 2.52 -19.40 6.44
CA ILE A 158 3.40 -18.41 7.08
C ILE A 158 4.33 -19.10 8.08
N ALA A 159 5.64 -18.98 7.84
CA ALA A 159 6.69 -19.39 8.77
C ALA A 159 6.90 -18.35 9.88
N GLY A 160 6.70 -17.07 9.57
CA GLY A 160 6.75 -15.97 10.52
C GLY A 160 6.31 -14.65 9.86
N ALA A 161 5.91 -13.69 10.69
CA ALA A 161 5.47 -12.38 10.24
C ALA A 161 6.12 -11.26 11.08
N ALA A 162 6.54 -10.18 10.44
CA ALA A 162 7.01 -8.97 11.13
C ALA A 162 6.27 -7.73 10.62
N LEU A 163 5.71 -6.96 11.55
CA LEU A 163 5.07 -5.68 11.26
C LEU A 163 6.01 -4.55 11.69
N ILE A 164 6.43 -3.72 10.73
CA ILE A 164 7.33 -2.60 10.98
C ILE A 164 6.52 -1.30 10.91
N ALA A 165 6.42 -0.59 12.03
CA ALA A 165 5.65 0.64 12.18
C ALA A 165 4.24 0.57 11.54
N PRO A 166 3.42 -0.45 11.85
CA PRO A 166 2.17 -0.70 11.14
C PRO A 166 1.16 0.42 11.33
N VAL A 167 0.39 0.72 10.28
CA VAL A 167 -0.82 1.54 10.43
C VAL A 167 -1.83 0.77 11.27
N VAL A 168 -2.37 1.43 12.29
CA VAL A 168 -3.34 0.86 13.22
C VAL A 168 -4.77 1.26 12.88
N ASN A 169 -5.73 0.40 13.21
CA ASN A 169 -7.15 0.74 13.12
C ASN A 169 -7.64 1.22 14.49
N TYR A 170 -7.92 2.51 14.61
CA TYR A 170 -8.42 3.12 15.85
C TYR A 170 -9.81 2.63 16.27
N TRP A 171 -10.58 2.02 15.36
CA TRP A 171 -11.90 1.46 15.61
C TRP A 171 -11.89 -0.07 15.74
N TRP A 172 -10.75 -0.69 16.07
CA TRP A 172 -10.65 -2.14 16.19
C TRP A 172 -11.57 -2.68 17.31
N PRO A 173 -12.53 -3.58 16.99
CA PRO A 173 -13.39 -4.19 18.00
C PRO A 173 -12.58 -5.07 18.97
N GLY A 174 -12.57 -4.71 20.26
CA GLY A 174 -11.83 -5.45 21.29
C GLY A 174 -10.62 -4.69 21.85
N LEU A 175 -10.25 -3.54 21.29
CA LEU A 175 -9.35 -2.61 21.97
C LEU A 175 -10.15 -1.70 22.92
N PRO A 176 -9.64 -1.43 24.15
CA PRO A 176 -10.29 -0.49 25.05
C PRO A 176 -10.43 0.89 24.42
N ALA A 177 -11.65 1.41 24.36
CA ALA A 177 -11.96 2.68 23.67
C ALA A 177 -11.14 3.86 24.21
N ASN A 178 -10.83 3.88 25.51
CA ASN A 178 -9.97 4.89 26.11
C ASN A 178 -8.54 4.86 25.55
N LEU A 179 -7.97 3.69 25.30
CA LEU A 179 -6.63 3.54 24.70
C LEU A 179 -6.64 3.94 23.23
N SER A 180 -7.62 3.44 22.46
CA SER A 180 -7.76 3.81 21.05
C SER A 180 -7.98 5.31 20.87
N ASN A 181 -8.82 5.93 21.69
CA ASN A 181 -9.06 7.37 21.67
C ASN A 181 -7.82 8.17 22.08
N ALA A 182 -7.09 7.71 23.11
CA ALA A 182 -5.86 8.37 23.53
C ALA A 182 -4.79 8.32 22.43
N ALA A 183 -4.64 7.19 21.73
CA ALA A 183 -3.74 7.07 20.59
C ALA A 183 -4.20 7.93 19.40
N PHE A 184 -5.48 7.86 19.04
CA PHE A 184 -6.06 8.66 17.96
C PHE A 184 -5.92 10.17 18.19
N ASN A 185 -6.04 10.63 19.43
CA ASN A 185 -5.89 12.04 19.77
C ASN A 185 -4.43 12.54 19.75
N ARG A 186 -3.44 11.65 19.60
CA ARG A 186 -2.03 12.03 19.38
C ARG A 186 -1.71 12.30 17.91
N GLU A 187 -2.55 11.82 16.99
CA GLU A 187 -2.38 12.07 15.57
C GLU A 187 -2.57 13.56 15.24
N LEU A 188 -1.93 14.01 14.16
CA LEU A 188 -2.13 15.36 13.65
C LEU A 188 -3.61 15.56 13.31
N TRP A 189 -4.08 16.79 13.50
CA TRP A 189 -5.51 17.09 13.36
C TRP A 189 -6.07 16.73 11.96
N ASN A 190 -5.27 16.92 10.92
CA ASN A 190 -5.60 16.60 9.53
C ASN A 190 -5.63 15.09 9.28
N ASP A 191 -4.77 14.31 9.93
CA ASP A 191 -4.84 12.85 9.87
C ASP A 191 -6.06 12.33 10.62
N ARG A 192 -6.39 12.91 11.78
CA ARG A 192 -7.64 12.57 12.50
C ARG A 192 -8.87 12.77 11.63
N LEU A 193 -8.95 13.89 10.91
CA LEU A 193 -10.04 14.13 9.95
C LEU A 193 -9.99 13.12 8.80
N THR A 194 -8.82 12.89 8.21
CA THR A 194 -8.68 11.97 7.08
C THR A 194 -9.05 10.54 7.45
N TYR A 195 -8.65 10.07 8.63
CA TYR A 195 -9.02 8.75 9.15
C TYR A 195 -10.52 8.68 9.46
N SER A 196 -11.11 9.74 10.01
CA SER A 196 -12.55 9.80 10.27
C SER A 196 -13.36 9.72 8.98
N VAL A 197 -12.96 10.46 7.93
CA VAL A 197 -13.58 10.39 6.61
C VAL A 197 -13.41 9.00 6.01
N SER A 198 -12.21 8.43 6.09
CA SER A 198 -11.94 7.08 5.58
C SER A 198 -12.76 6.00 6.29
N HIS A 199 -13.04 6.17 7.58
CA HIS A 199 -13.81 5.22 8.37
C HIS A 199 -15.33 5.36 8.16
N HIS A 200 -15.86 6.58 8.22
CA HIS A 200 -17.31 6.82 8.19
C HIS A 200 -17.88 7.06 6.78
N ALA A 201 -17.07 7.58 5.86
CA ALA A 201 -17.47 7.90 4.50
C ALA A 201 -16.37 7.52 3.49
N PRO A 202 -15.96 6.23 3.41
CA PRO A 202 -14.84 5.80 2.57
C PRO A 202 -14.99 6.15 1.09
N TRP A 203 -16.21 6.33 0.58
CA TRP A 203 -16.46 6.78 -0.81
C TRP A 203 -15.99 8.22 -1.07
N LEU A 204 -15.74 9.02 -0.03
CA LEU A 204 -15.16 10.35 -0.14
C LEU A 204 -13.63 10.35 -0.03
N ALA A 205 -12.98 9.21 0.23
CA ALA A 205 -11.55 9.18 0.53
C ALA A 205 -10.69 9.74 -0.63
N TYR A 206 -11.04 9.44 -1.89
CA TYR A 206 -10.36 10.01 -3.05
C TYR A 206 -10.54 11.54 -3.10
N TRP A 207 -11.80 11.99 -3.06
CA TRP A 207 -12.13 13.42 -3.10
C TRP A 207 -11.42 14.18 -1.98
N TRP A 208 -11.53 13.70 -0.74
CA TRP A 208 -10.91 14.30 0.45
C TRP A 208 -9.40 14.53 0.27
N ASN A 209 -8.68 13.51 -0.21
CA ASN A 209 -7.23 13.57 -0.35
C ASN A 209 -6.76 14.32 -1.60
N THR A 210 -7.67 14.76 -2.47
CA THR A 210 -7.35 15.56 -3.67
C THR A 210 -7.76 17.02 -3.54
N GLN A 211 -8.43 17.40 -2.44
CA GLN A 211 -8.82 18.78 -2.21
C GLN A 211 -7.63 19.64 -1.78
N LYS A 212 -7.57 20.88 -2.28
CA LYS A 212 -6.58 21.88 -1.88
C LYS A 212 -7.02 22.74 -0.69
N TRP A 213 -8.32 22.76 -0.40
CA TRP A 213 -8.92 23.65 0.61
C TRP A 213 -9.06 22.98 1.98
N PHE A 214 -8.91 21.67 2.03
CA PHE A 214 -8.89 20.89 3.26
C PHE A 214 -7.49 20.33 3.45
N PRO A 215 -7.06 20.11 4.69
CA PRO A 215 -5.76 19.53 4.93
C PRO A 215 -5.88 18.02 4.74
N SER A 216 -5.30 17.54 3.65
CA SER A 216 -5.11 16.12 3.36
C SER A 216 -4.20 15.45 4.40
N SER A 217 -4.13 14.12 4.37
CA SER A 217 -3.26 13.35 5.26
C SER A 217 -1.82 13.87 5.23
N SER A 218 -1.20 13.97 6.41
CA SER A 218 0.22 14.36 6.55
C SER A 218 1.12 13.45 5.73
N VAL A 219 0.81 12.15 5.69
CA VAL A 219 1.54 11.14 4.93
C VAL A 219 1.48 11.41 3.43
N LEU A 220 0.31 11.77 2.90
CA LEU A 220 0.15 12.07 1.47
C LEU A 220 0.76 13.43 1.09
N ASN A 221 0.79 14.38 2.04
CA ASN A 221 1.47 15.66 1.86
C ASN A 221 2.97 15.58 2.09
N LEU A 222 3.52 14.41 2.45
CA LEU A 222 4.92 14.24 2.83
C LEU A 222 5.33 15.24 3.94
N SER A 223 4.41 15.55 4.86
CA SER A 223 4.70 16.48 5.95
C SER A 223 5.79 15.91 6.84
N LEU A 224 6.74 16.78 7.19
CA LEU A 224 7.82 16.47 8.12
C LEU A 224 7.41 16.69 9.58
N ASP A 225 6.20 17.16 9.85
CA ASP A 225 5.74 17.50 11.21
C ASP A 225 5.58 16.27 12.10
N VAL A 226 5.42 15.09 11.50
CA VAL A 226 5.38 13.79 12.20
C VAL A 226 6.76 13.27 12.59
N LEU A 227 7.83 13.84 12.04
CA LEU A 227 9.20 13.38 12.24
C LEU A 227 9.90 14.15 13.37
N SER A 228 10.76 13.45 14.10
CA SER A 228 11.74 14.10 14.99
C SER A 228 12.69 14.99 14.18
N SER A 229 13.42 15.88 14.86
CA SER A 229 14.41 16.73 14.18
C SER A 229 15.50 15.91 13.50
N GLU A 230 15.91 14.83 14.14
CA GLU A 230 16.91 13.88 13.66
C GLU A 230 16.39 13.10 12.43
N ASP A 231 15.13 12.65 12.46
CA ASP A 231 14.53 11.90 11.35
C ASP A 231 14.34 12.74 10.07
N LYS A 232 14.21 14.06 10.20
CA LYS A 232 14.10 14.98 9.05
C LYS A 232 15.35 14.96 8.16
N GLU A 233 16.53 14.72 8.74
CA GLU A 233 17.77 14.61 7.97
C GLU A 233 17.76 13.37 7.05
N PHE A 234 17.19 12.26 7.53
CA PHE A 234 17.08 11.02 6.76
C PHE A 234 15.99 11.06 5.68
N ALA A 235 14.93 11.84 5.88
CA ALA A 235 13.84 11.97 4.90
C ALA A 235 14.36 12.46 3.53
N LEU A 236 15.34 13.38 3.52
CA LEU A 236 15.96 13.91 2.30
C LEU A 236 16.79 12.86 1.54
N LEU A 237 17.41 11.90 2.25
CA LEU A 237 18.17 10.81 1.63
C LEU A 237 17.25 9.85 0.89
N ARG A 238 16.09 9.53 1.49
CA ARG A 238 15.07 8.69 0.84
C ARG A 238 14.57 9.30 -0.46
N GLU A 239 14.31 10.60 -0.49
CA GLU A 239 13.85 11.29 -1.69
C GLU A 239 14.88 11.19 -2.84
N ARG A 240 16.17 11.34 -2.53
CA ARG A 240 17.25 11.19 -3.54
C ARG A 240 17.32 9.78 -4.11
N ALA A 241 17.19 8.74 -3.27
CA ALA A 241 17.22 7.35 -3.74
C ALA A 241 16.07 7.05 -4.72
N ARG A 242 14.88 7.60 -4.46
CA ARG A 242 13.68 7.38 -5.27
C ARG A 242 13.77 7.93 -6.70
N LYS A 243 14.50 9.03 -6.90
CA LYS A 243 14.68 9.66 -8.23
C LYS A 243 15.26 8.73 -9.30
N THR A 244 15.85 7.61 -8.91
CA THR A 244 16.42 6.62 -9.83
C THR A 244 15.37 5.70 -10.48
N TYR A 245 14.15 5.62 -9.93
CA TYR A 245 13.07 4.75 -10.44
C TYR A 245 11.68 5.42 -10.45
N THR A 246 11.54 6.64 -9.96
CA THR A 246 10.31 7.42 -10.10
C THR A 246 10.36 8.27 -11.37
N VAL A 247 9.34 8.17 -12.21
CA VAL A 247 9.14 9.11 -13.33
C VAL A 247 8.69 10.45 -12.74
N PRO A 248 9.28 11.60 -13.13
CA PRO A 248 8.75 12.91 -12.75
C PRO A 248 7.27 13.02 -13.13
N ALA A 249 6.45 13.51 -12.21
CA ALA A 249 5.03 13.77 -12.46
C ALA A 249 4.81 14.83 -13.54
#